data_AF-A0A928Q7K1-F1
#
_entry.id   AF-A0A928Q7K1-F1
#
_cell.length_a   1.000
_cell.length_b   1.000
_cell.length_c   1.000
_cell.angle_alpha   90.00
_cell.angle_beta   90.00
_cell.angle_gamma   90.00
#
_symmetry.space_group_name_H-M   'P 1'
#
loop_
_entity.id
_entity.type
_entity.pdbx_description
1 polymer ?
#
loop_
_entity_poly.entity_id
_entity_poly.type
_entity_poly.pdbx_seq_one_letter_code
_entity_poly.pdbx_strand_id
1 'polypeptide(L)' 'MGIYLNRNSVDFQMAVNSEMYVDKSMLIQQTNKIINTEQRFICISRPRRFGKSITANMLTAY' A
#
# COMPACT_ATOMS: atom_id res chain seq x y z
N MET A 1 4.37 -12.68 18.96
CA MET A 1 3.83 -13.29 17.72
C MET A 1 2.57 -12.55 17.32
N GLY A 2 2.63 -11.64 16.35
CA GLY A 2 1.49 -10.83 15.91
C GLY A 2 0.89 -11.38 14.61
N ILE A 3 -0.42 -11.50 14.57
CA ILE A 3 -1.23 -12.25 13.61
C ILE A 3 -1.07 -11.67 12.18
N TYR A 4 -0.41 -12.42 11.29
CA TYR A 4 -0.17 -12.13 9.86
C TYR A 4 -1.33 -12.62 8.97
N LEU A 5 -2.57 -12.35 9.35
CA LEU A 5 -3.72 -12.72 8.52
C LEU A 5 -4.55 -11.47 8.26
N ASN A 6 -4.53 -11.07 6.99
CA ASN A 6 -5.24 -9.98 6.33
C ASN A 6 -6.75 -10.10 6.61
N ARG A 7 -7.18 -9.73 7.81
CA ARG A 7 -8.54 -9.96 8.29
C ARG A 7 -9.44 -8.83 7.80
N ASN A 8 -9.89 -8.96 6.56
CA ASN A 8 -10.71 -8.00 5.83
C ASN A 8 -10.04 -6.62 5.76
N SER A 9 -9.86 -6.10 4.56
CA SER A 9 -9.20 -4.82 4.31
C SER A 9 -10.06 -3.62 4.74
N VAL A 10 -10.60 -3.63 5.96
CA VAL A 10 -11.51 -2.61 6.53
C VAL A 10 -10.87 -1.24 6.47
N ASP A 11 -9.59 -1.13 6.86
CA ASP A 11 -8.84 0.12 6.79
C ASP A 11 -8.69 0.64 5.35
N PHE A 12 -8.51 -0.27 4.39
CA PHE A 12 -8.47 0.09 2.97
C PHE A 12 -9.85 0.54 2.48
N GLN A 13 -10.92 -0.17 2.84
CA GLN A 13 -12.28 0.19 2.48
C GLN A 13 -12.67 1.56 3.06
N MET A 14 -12.29 1.83 4.31
CA MET A 14 -12.47 3.14 4.94
C MET A 14 -11.68 4.24 4.21
N ALA A 15 -10.45 3.95 3.79
CA ALA A 15 -9.64 4.88 3.02
C ALA A 15 -10.27 5.19 1.65
N VAL A 16 -10.73 4.16 0.92
CA VAL A 16 -11.42 4.33 -0.38
C VAL A 16 -12.70 5.15 -0.25
N ASN A 17 -13.44 4.95 0.84
CA ASN A 17 -14.68 5.67 1.11
C ASN A 17 -14.46 7.11 1.63
N SER A 18 -13.22 7.56 1.84
CA SER A 18 -12.92 8.90 2.34
C SER A 18 -12.97 9.94 1.23
N GLU A 19 -13.44 11.16 1.54
CA GLU A 19 -13.56 12.28 0.58
C GLU A 19 -12.22 12.62 -0.11
N MET A 20 -11.11 12.51 0.62
CA MET A 20 -9.77 12.82 0.12
C MET A 20 -8.98 11.57 -0.30
N TYR A 21 -9.64 10.57 -0.87
CA TYR A 21 -8.95 9.40 -1.43
C TYR A 21 -8.35 9.72 -2.80
N VAL A 22 -7.04 9.51 -2.92
CA VAL A 22 -6.34 9.54 -4.21
C VAL A 22 -5.99 8.11 -4.58
N ASP A 23 -6.53 7.65 -5.70
CA ASP A 23 -6.21 6.32 -6.23
C ASP A 23 -4.72 6.23 -6.58
N LYS A 24 -4.07 5.21 -6.06
CA LYS A 24 -2.64 4.90 -6.26
C LYS A 24 -2.44 3.48 -6.76
N SER A 25 -3.50 2.81 -7.23
CA SER A 25 -3.47 1.41 -7.67
C SER A 25 -2.48 1.15 -8.80
N MET A 26 -2.08 2.18 -9.56
CA MET A 26 -1.00 2.08 -10.56
C MET A 26 0.33 1.56 -9.95
N LEU A 27 0.58 1.81 -8.66
CA LEU A 27 1.76 1.28 -7.97
C LEU A 27 1.74 -0.24 -7.86
N ILE A 28 0.56 -0.88 -7.80
CA ILE A 28 0.43 -2.34 -7.74
C ILE A 28 1.05 -2.97 -8.98
N GLN A 29 0.79 -2.42 -10.16
CA GLN A 29 1.36 -2.91 -11.41
C GLN A 29 2.89 -2.82 -11.40
N GLN A 30 3.47 -1.76 -10.82
CA GLN A 30 4.93 -1.61 -10.72
C GLN A 30 5.51 -2.59 -9.70
N THR A 31 4.88 -2.75 -8.54
CA THR A 31 5.31 -3.67 -7.49
C THR A 31 5.26 -5.12 -7.96
N ASN A 32 4.18 -5.54 -8.64
CA ASN A 32 4.01 -6.90 -9.16
C ASN A 32 5.10 -7.30 -10.16
N LYS A 33 5.69 -6.35 -10.89
CA LYS A 33 6.80 -6.62 -11.82
C LYS A 33 8.08 -7.05 -11.10
N ILE A 34 8.29 -6.62 -9.85
CA ILE A 34 9.55 -6.79 -9.11
C ILE A 34 9.42 -7.63 -7.83
N ILE A 35 8.20 -7.97 -7.41
CA ILE A 35 7.94 -8.60 -6.10
C ILE A 35 8.69 -9.94 -5.89
N ASN A 36 8.87 -10.72 -6.96
CA ASN A 36 9.58 -12.01 -6.94
C ASN A 36 10.96 -11.94 -7.60
N THR A 37 11.62 -10.77 -7.56
CA THR A 37 12.96 -10.58 -8.13
C THR A 37 13.96 -10.10 -7.08
N GLU A 38 15.24 -10.06 -7.44
CA GLU A 38 16.29 -9.47 -6.60
C GLU A 38 16.09 -7.96 -6.39
N GLN A 39 15.31 -7.30 -7.26
CA GLN A 39 15.03 -5.86 -7.22
C GLN A 39 13.75 -5.52 -6.44
N ARG A 40 13.21 -6.44 -5.63
CA ARG A 40 11.95 -6.26 -4.87
C ARG A 40 11.93 -5.13 -3.84
N PHE A 41 13.06 -4.48 -3.58
CA PHE A 41 13.18 -3.44 -2.55
C PHE A 41 12.82 -2.06 -3.12
N ILE A 42 11.76 -1.43 -2.59
CA ILE A 42 11.29 -0.11 -3.01
C ILE A 42 11.54 0.92 -1.91
N CYS A 43 12.17 2.05 -2.26
CA CYS A 43 12.30 3.21 -1.37
C CYS A 43 11.30 4.30 -1.76
N ILE A 44 10.50 4.77 -0.81
CA ILE A 44 9.54 5.87 -1.01
C ILE A 44 10.01 7.10 -0.23
N SER A 45 10.79 7.97 -0.87
CA SER A 45 11.21 9.26 -0.32
C SER A 45 10.15 10.34 -0.60
N ARG A 46 9.39 10.71 0.44
CA ARG A 46 8.42 11.83 0.40
C ARG A 46 8.44 12.59 1.74
N PRO A 47 8.05 13.88 1.79
CA PRO A 47 7.95 14.66 3.02
C PRO A 47 7.02 14.04 4.08
N ARG A 48 7.11 14.52 5.32
CA ARG A 48 6.20 14.13 6.42
C ARG A 48 4.74 14.36 6.00
N ARG A 49 3.83 13.45 6.39
CA ARG A 49 2.38 13.46 6.09
C ARG A 49 1.97 13.32 4.61
N PHE A 50 2.89 13.02 3.68
CA PHE A 50 2.56 12.75 2.27
C PHE A 50 2.05 11.31 1.98
N GLY A 51 1.30 10.72 2.91
CA GLY A 51 0.58 9.46 2.67
C GLY A 51 1.44 8.23 2.37
N LYS A 52 2.70 8.18 2.85
CA LYS A 52 3.59 7.01 2.68
C LYS A 52 3.02 5.75 3.33
N SER A 53 2.57 5.85 4.58
CA SER A 53 1.96 4.73 5.32
C SER A 53 0.66 4.24 4.68
N ILE A 54 -0.17 5.15 4.18
CA ILE A 54 -1.41 4.79 3.46
C ILE A 54 -1.09 3.98 2.20
N THR A 55 -0.08 4.41 1.42
CA THR A 55 0.35 3.68 0.24
C THR A 55 0.86 2.28 0.61
N ALA A 56 1.63 2.14 1.69
CA ALA A 56 2.09 0.83 2.15
C ALA A 56 0.92 -0.07 2.58
N ASN A 57 -0.02 0.45 3.36
CA ASN A 57 -1.20 -0.29 3.80
C ASN A 57 -2.07 -0.75 2.62
N MET A 58 -2.23 0.10 1.60
CA MET A 58 -2.92 -0.27 0.35
C MET A 58 -2.20 -1.43 -0.35
N LEU A 59 -0.87 -1.36 -0.49
CA LEU A 59 -0.08 -2.42 -1.13
C LEU A 59 -0.08 -3.73 -0.34
N THR A 60 -0.24 -3.70 0.99
CA THR A 60 -0.31 -4.92 1.82
C THR A 60 -1.72 -5.53 1.87
N ALA A 61 -2.75 -4.73 1.60
CA ALA A 61 -4.14 -5.19 1.57
C ALA A 61 -4.51 -5.86 0.25
N TYR A 62 -3.83 -5.48 -0.84
CA TYR A 62 -3.80 -6.18 -2.12
C TYR A 62 -3.02 -7.50 -2.01
#